data_AF-A0A7H4GQC0-F1
#
_entry.id   AF-A0A7H4GQC0-F1
#
_cell.length_a   1.000
_cell.length_b   1.000
_cell.length_c   1.000
_cell.angle_alpha   90.00
_cell.angle_beta   90.00
_cell.angle_gamma   90.00
#
_symmetry.space_group_name_H-M   'P 1'
#
loop_
_entity.id
_entity.type
_entity.pdbx_description
1 polymer ?
#
loop_
_entity_poly.entity_id
_entity_poly.type
_entity_poly.pdbx_seq_one_letter_code
_entity_poly.pdbx_strand_id
1 'polypeptide(L)'
;MSAIVPLLRACLLGVALLVLALVALALPARHALIPLWPVAITELVVADDAGHSQRKFIRTGDGRKAVDGRLIARSRPAGIACMESVQGESVCGYLVGMRSGLGEPLMPLLPQELQAAVADVEALDPEQVVVMVGPDEQPVEWPVAELRRLLHPNRLSLAQRAMLTWAELSRRIDDYLDDHGLPG
;
A
#
# COMPACT_ATOMS: atom_id res chain seq x y z
N MET A 1 -35.18 -36.29 -27.58
CA MET A 1 -34.03 -35.40 -27.85
C MET A 1 -34.30 -33.91 -27.57
N SER A 2 -35.53 -33.48 -27.27
CA SER A 2 -35.88 -32.04 -27.08
C SER A 2 -35.45 -31.41 -25.74
N ALA A 3 -35.08 -32.21 -24.73
CA ALA A 3 -34.77 -31.72 -23.38
C ALA A 3 -33.29 -31.38 -23.14
N ILE A 4 -32.39 -31.77 -24.05
CA ILE A 4 -30.93 -31.62 -23.89
C ILE A 4 -30.49 -30.17 -24.17
N VAL A 5 -31.10 -29.53 -25.16
CA VAL A 5 -30.81 -28.15 -25.57
C VAL A 5 -31.12 -27.13 -24.46
N PRO A 6 -32.27 -27.14 -23.76
CA PRO A 6 -32.53 -26.20 -22.67
C PRO A 6 -31.62 -26.42 -21.46
N LEU A 7 -31.23 -27.67 -21.17
CA LEU A 7 -30.29 -27.97 -20.07
C LEU A 7 -28.90 -27.39 -20.35
N LEU A 8 -28.37 -27.58 -21.57
CA LEU A 8 -27.08 -27.00 -21.99
C LEU A 8 -27.10 -25.48 -21.91
N ARG A 9 -28.19 -24.83 -22.33
CA ARG A 9 -28.34 -23.37 -22.23
C ARG A 9 -28.36 -22.89 -20.78
N ALA A 10 -29.06 -23.60 -19.89
CA ALA A 10 -29.09 -23.26 -18.47
C ALA A 10 -27.71 -23.41 -17.81
N CYS A 11 -26.98 -24.48 -18.11
CA CYS A 11 -25.61 -24.67 -17.63
C CYS A 11 -24.66 -23.58 -18.13
N LEU A 12 -24.72 -23.23 -19.42
CA LEU A 12 -23.89 -22.16 -19.99
C LEU A 12 -24.22 -20.80 -19.37
N LEU A 13 -25.49 -20.51 -19.13
CA LEU A 13 -25.92 -19.27 -18.47
C LEU A 13 -25.45 -19.23 -17.02
N GLY A 14 -25.54 -20.35 -16.29
CA GLY A 14 -25.04 -20.47 -14.92
C GLY A 14 -23.52 -20.25 -14.83
N VAL A 15 -22.76 -20.84 -15.74
CA VAL A 15 -21.30 -20.62 -15.83
C VAL A 15 -20.99 -19.16 -16.19
N ALA A 16 -21.71 -18.56 -17.15
CA ALA A 16 -21.52 -17.17 -17.53
C ALA A 16 -21.82 -16.21 -16.37
N LEU A 17 -22.89 -16.46 -15.61
CA LEU A 17 -23.23 -15.69 -14.40
C LEU A 17 -22.19 -15.87 -13.30
N LEU A 18 -21.69 -17.09 -13.10
CA LEU A 18 -20.62 -17.35 -12.14
C LEU A 18 -19.33 -16.61 -12.53
N VAL A 19 -18.92 -16.68 -13.80
CA VAL A 19 -17.75 -15.94 -14.30
C VAL A 19 -17.97 -14.43 -14.16
N LEU A 20 -19.15 -13.92 -14.50
CA LEU A 20 -19.48 -12.50 -14.33
C LEU A 20 -19.45 -12.09 -12.86
N ALA A 21 -19.95 -12.91 -11.94
CA ALA A 21 -19.90 -12.67 -10.50
C ALA A 21 -18.45 -12.69 -9.98
N LEU A 22 -17.63 -13.65 -10.43
CA LEU A 22 -16.21 -13.71 -10.10
C LEU A 22 -15.44 -12.51 -10.67
N VAL A 23 -15.76 -12.08 -11.90
CA VAL A 23 -15.18 -10.88 -12.52
C VAL A 23 -15.69 -9.62 -11.84
N ALA A 24 -16.93 -9.55 -11.37
CA ALA A 24 -17.48 -8.43 -10.62
C ALA A 24 -16.87 -8.34 -9.20
N LEU A 25 -16.59 -9.48 -8.57
CA LEU A 25 -15.84 -9.59 -7.32
C LEU A 25 -14.34 -9.28 -7.52
N ALA A 26 -13.79 -9.57 -8.72
CA ALA A 26 -12.42 -9.22 -9.09
C ALA A 26 -12.29 -7.76 -9.58
N LEU A 27 -13.37 -7.19 -10.12
CA LEU A 27 -13.51 -5.79 -10.51
C LEU A 27 -13.56 -4.92 -9.26
N PRO A 28 -12.79 -3.85 -9.32
CA PRO A 28 -11.58 -3.79 -8.55
C PRO A 28 -11.87 -3.93 -7.05
N ALA A 29 -11.14 -4.86 -6.43
CA ALA A 29 -10.81 -4.80 -5.01
C ALA A 29 -10.40 -3.39 -4.54
N ARG A 30 -10.05 -2.44 -5.42
CA ARG A 30 -9.96 -1.01 -5.10
C ARG A 30 -11.18 -0.44 -4.38
N HIS A 31 -12.38 -1.02 -4.45
CA HIS A 31 -13.58 -0.52 -3.77
C HIS A 31 -13.87 -1.20 -2.42
N ALA A 32 -13.65 -2.52 -2.32
CA ALA A 32 -13.73 -3.24 -1.04
C ALA A 32 -12.50 -3.01 -0.15
N LEU A 33 -11.34 -2.70 -0.75
CA LEU A 33 -10.09 -2.36 -0.05
C LEU A 33 -9.93 -0.84 0.16
N ILE A 34 -10.88 0.03 -0.25
CA ILE A 34 -10.83 1.48 0.06
C ILE A 34 -10.55 1.75 1.54
N PRO A 35 -11.22 1.09 2.51
CA PRO A 35 -10.95 1.37 3.91
C PRO A 35 -9.54 0.93 4.36
N LEU A 36 -8.86 0.07 3.59
CA LEU A 36 -7.50 -0.41 3.85
C LEU A 36 -6.45 0.37 3.06
N TRP A 37 -6.87 1.10 2.03
CA TRP A 37 -5.99 1.84 1.16
C TRP A 37 -5.64 3.15 1.85
N PRO A 38 -4.36 3.46 2.09
CA PRO A 38 -4.00 4.71 2.72
C PRO A 38 -4.50 5.87 1.86
N VAL A 39 -5.11 6.88 2.50
CA VAL A 39 -5.62 8.07 1.83
C VAL A 39 -4.50 8.67 0.98
N ALA A 40 -4.78 9.01 -0.27
CA ALA A 40 -3.77 9.57 -1.16
C ALA A 40 -3.11 10.78 -0.51
N ILE A 41 -1.79 10.76 -0.33
CA ILE A 41 -1.05 11.88 0.26
C ILE A 41 -0.25 12.64 -0.80
N THR A 42 0.01 13.91 -0.52
CA THR A 42 0.92 14.79 -1.26
C THR A 42 2.04 15.20 -0.33
N GLU A 43 3.27 15.07 -0.81
CA GLU A 43 4.44 15.59 -0.13
C GLU A 43 4.67 17.04 -0.56
N LEU A 44 4.88 17.90 0.43
CA LEU A 44 5.16 19.31 0.27
C LEU A 44 6.48 19.65 0.94
N VAL A 45 7.34 20.39 0.25
CA VAL A 45 8.51 21.02 0.86
C VAL A 45 8.20 22.49 1.06
N VAL A 46 8.19 22.94 2.31
CA VAL A 46 7.80 24.30 2.70
C VAL A 46 8.95 25.00 3.40
N ALA A 47 9.22 26.24 3.02
CA ALA A 47 10.19 27.10 3.69
C ALA A 47 9.52 27.86 4.85
N ASP A 48 10.19 27.91 6.00
CA ASP A 48 9.89 28.87 7.07
C ASP A 48 10.46 30.27 6.74
N ASP A 49 10.12 31.25 7.59
CA ASP A 49 10.59 32.64 7.43
C ASP A 49 12.11 32.79 7.72
N ALA A 50 12.71 31.80 8.40
CA ALA A 50 14.14 31.75 8.66
C ALA A 50 14.94 31.11 7.50
N GLY A 51 14.26 30.62 6.46
CA GLY A 51 14.87 29.99 5.30
C GLY A 51 15.14 28.48 5.45
N HIS A 52 14.70 27.84 6.53
CA HIS A 52 14.75 26.39 6.66
C HIS A 52 13.63 25.74 5.85
N SER A 53 13.91 24.58 5.26
CA SER A 53 12.91 23.78 4.54
C SER A 53 12.46 22.59 5.37
N GLN A 54 11.15 22.39 5.48
CA GLN A 54 10.54 21.23 6.12
C GLN A 54 9.68 20.44 5.13
N ARG A 55 9.75 19.10 5.21
CA ARG A 55 8.83 18.20 4.49
C ARG A 55 7.54 18.06 5.29
N LYS A 56 6.39 18.21 4.64
CA LYS A 56 5.06 18.02 5.21
C LYS A 56 4.26 17.09 4.30
N PHE A 57 3.55 16.13 4.91
CA PHE A 57 2.65 15.23 4.21
C PHE A 57 1.22 15.63 4.52
N ILE A 58 0.41 15.81 3.48
CA ILE A 58 -1.01 16.17 3.62
C ILE A 58 -1.85 15.26 2.73
N ARG A 59 -3.15 15.12 3.03
CA ARG A 59 -4.04 14.43 2.10
C ARG A 59 -4.15 15.18 0.77
N THR A 60 -4.22 14.40 -0.30
CA THR A 60 -4.42 14.88 -1.65
C THR A 60 -5.84 15.43 -1.76
N GLY A 61 -5.96 16.75 -1.87
CA GLY A 61 -7.25 17.44 -1.96
C GLY A 61 -7.44 18.51 -0.89
N ASP A 62 -6.73 18.43 0.24
CA ASP A 62 -6.85 19.37 1.36
C ASP A 62 -6.31 20.78 1.04
N GLY A 63 -5.75 20.96 -0.17
CA GLY A 63 -5.39 22.24 -0.75
C GLY A 63 -4.17 22.91 -0.10
N ARG A 64 -3.80 24.09 -0.60
CA ARG A 64 -2.67 24.88 -0.07
C ARG A 64 -2.94 25.46 1.33
N LYS A 65 -4.19 25.43 1.81
CA LYS A 65 -4.59 26.08 3.07
C LYS A 65 -4.07 25.38 4.33
N ALA A 66 -3.60 24.13 4.21
CA ALA A 66 -3.14 23.34 5.35
C ALA A 66 -1.69 23.62 5.78
N VAL A 67 -1.01 24.62 5.20
CA VAL A 67 0.44 24.74 5.36
C VAL A 67 0.89 26.18 5.59
N ASP A 68 1.36 26.44 6.81
CA ASP A 68 2.08 27.68 7.14
C ASP A 68 3.46 27.67 6.47
N GLY A 69 3.74 28.71 5.68
CA GLY A 69 5.02 28.94 5.01
C GLY A 69 4.95 28.98 3.48
N ARG A 70 6.12 29.22 2.85
CA ARG A 70 6.23 29.31 1.39
C ARG A 70 6.46 27.92 0.79
N LEU A 71 5.53 27.45 -0.03
CA LEU A 71 5.69 26.19 -0.76
C LEU A 71 6.87 26.28 -1.76
N ILE A 72 7.88 25.44 -1.56
CA ILE A 72 9.07 25.32 -2.42
C ILE A 72 8.83 24.27 -3.51
N ALA A 73 8.41 23.07 -3.11
CA ALA A 73 8.23 21.94 -4.01
C ALA A 73 7.03 21.09 -3.59
N ARG A 74 6.50 20.35 -4.57
CA ARG A 74 5.41 19.40 -4.39
C ARG A 74 5.75 18.12 -5.14
N SER A 75 5.72 16.98 -4.45
CA SER A 75 5.89 15.64 -5.03
C SER A 75 4.71 14.76 -4.66
N ARG A 76 4.47 13.75 -5.49
CA ARG A 76 3.62 12.60 -5.12
C ARG A 76 4.54 11.49 -4.64
N PRO A 77 4.22 10.77 -3.56
CA PRO A 77 5.02 9.63 -3.14
C PRO A 77 5.16 8.60 -4.26
N ALA A 78 6.25 7.84 -4.24
CA ALA A 78 6.62 6.89 -5.29
C ALA A 78 5.56 5.82 -5.55
N GLY A 79 4.80 5.46 -4.51
CA GLY A 79 3.68 4.54 -4.59
C GLY A 79 3.34 3.95 -3.24
N ILE A 80 2.33 3.10 -3.22
CA ILE A 80 1.99 2.34 -2.01
C ILE A 80 2.93 1.15 -1.89
N ALA A 81 3.34 0.90 -0.68
CA ALA A 81 4.05 -0.30 -0.29
C ALA A 81 3.38 -0.90 0.97
N CYS A 82 3.53 -2.20 1.14
CA CYS A 82 3.22 -2.90 2.38
C CYS A 82 4.52 -3.50 2.90
N MET A 83 4.91 -3.06 4.09
CA MET A 83 6.02 -3.60 4.85
C MET A 83 5.50 -4.75 5.70
N GLU A 84 6.23 -5.85 5.73
CA GLU A 84 6.00 -6.94 6.65
C GLU A 84 7.27 -7.17 7.47
N SER A 85 7.12 -7.20 8.79
CA SER A 85 8.21 -7.36 9.74
C SER A 85 8.59 -8.83 9.92
N VAL A 86 9.80 -9.06 10.44
CA VAL A 86 10.23 -10.40 10.87
C VAL A 86 9.35 -10.96 11.99
N GLN A 87 8.66 -10.10 12.75
CA GLN A 87 7.70 -10.48 13.79
C GLN A 87 6.29 -10.77 13.24
N GLY A 88 6.07 -10.58 11.92
CA GLY A 88 4.78 -10.83 11.26
C GLY A 88 3.83 -9.63 11.26
N GLU A 89 4.25 -8.48 11.78
CA GLU A 89 3.47 -7.25 11.71
C GLU A 89 3.46 -6.72 10.27
N SER A 90 2.34 -6.18 9.82
CA SER A 90 2.20 -5.62 8.47
C SER A 90 1.67 -4.19 8.49
N VAL A 91 2.33 -3.29 7.78
CA VAL A 91 1.90 -1.90 7.61
C VAL A 91 1.89 -1.53 6.14
N CYS A 92 0.75 -1.04 5.67
CA CYS A 92 0.60 -0.49 4.31
C CYS A 92 0.52 1.03 4.36
N GLY A 93 1.21 1.69 3.44
CA GLY A 93 1.35 3.14 3.42
C GLY A 93 2.01 3.63 2.13
N TYR A 94 2.28 4.92 2.04
CA TYR A 94 3.04 5.48 0.92
C TYR A 94 4.53 5.45 1.23
N LEU A 95 5.32 4.89 0.31
CA LEU A 95 6.77 4.94 0.41
C LEU A 95 7.25 6.36 0.09
N VAL A 96 7.88 6.98 1.07
CA VAL A 96 8.32 8.38 1.03
C VAL A 96 9.84 8.49 0.84
N GLY A 97 10.58 7.47 1.25
CA GLY A 97 12.02 7.39 1.01
C GLY A 97 12.70 6.34 1.87
N MET A 98 14.03 6.35 1.80
CA MET A 98 14.91 5.58 2.66
C MET A 98 15.96 6.54 3.23
N ARG A 99 16.45 6.29 4.44
CA ARG A 99 17.57 7.03 5.03
C ARG A 99 18.59 6.07 5.61
N SER A 100 19.85 6.50 5.73
CA SER A 100 20.84 5.72 6.46
C SER A 100 20.45 5.71 7.95
N GLY A 101 20.71 4.59 8.64
CA GLY A 101 20.52 4.46 10.09
C GLY A 101 21.35 5.45 10.90
N LEU A 102 22.40 6.01 10.30
CA LEU A 102 23.20 7.11 10.88
C LEU A 102 22.50 8.47 10.81
N GLY A 103 21.26 8.53 10.32
CA GLY A 103 20.43 9.74 10.29
C GLY A 103 20.70 10.64 9.08
N GLU A 104 21.65 10.29 8.22
CA GLU A 104 21.88 11.04 6.98
C GLU A 104 20.77 10.73 5.95
N PRO A 105 20.14 11.77 5.37
CA PRO A 105 19.14 11.59 4.33
C PRO A 105 19.81 11.02 3.08
N LEU A 106 19.51 9.77 2.75
CA LEU A 106 19.82 9.18 1.45
C LEU A 106 18.85 9.74 0.42
N MET A 107 19.00 11.01 0.01
CA MET A 107 18.64 11.44 -1.35
C MET A 107 19.10 12.89 -1.63
N PRO A 108 19.79 13.08 -2.76
CA PRO A 108 19.08 13.57 -3.93
C PRO A 108 19.19 12.58 -5.10
N LEU A 109 18.06 12.31 -5.75
CA LEU A 109 17.93 11.61 -7.04
C LEU A 109 18.41 10.14 -7.04
N LEU A 110 17.57 9.23 -6.55
CA LEU A 110 17.64 7.82 -6.95
C LEU A 110 17.54 7.76 -8.49
N PRO A 111 18.51 7.13 -9.20
CA PRO A 111 18.44 6.87 -10.63
C PRO A 111 17.12 6.21 -11.02
N GLN A 112 16.61 6.53 -12.22
CA GLN A 112 15.30 6.06 -12.68
C GLN A 112 15.22 4.52 -12.73
N GLU A 113 16.36 3.84 -12.93
CA GLU A 113 16.44 2.37 -12.88
C GLU A 113 16.23 1.80 -11.47
N LEU A 114 16.60 2.53 -10.41
CA LEU A 114 16.39 2.15 -9.01
C LEU A 114 14.98 2.50 -8.49
N GLN A 115 14.34 3.53 -9.07
CA GLN A 115 12.91 3.82 -8.83
C GLN A 115 12.00 2.69 -9.35
N ALA A 116 12.44 1.98 -10.37
CA ALA A 116 11.74 0.83 -10.94
C ALA A 116 12.03 -0.50 -10.20
N ALA A 117 12.92 -0.53 -9.20
CA ALA A 117 13.40 -1.76 -8.59
C ALA A 117 13.61 -1.66 -7.07
N VAL A 118 12.56 -1.37 -6.30
CA VAL A 118 12.51 -1.86 -4.91
C VAL A 118 11.67 -3.12 -4.92
N ALA A 119 12.33 -4.27 -4.97
CA ALA A 119 11.66 -5.58 -5.08
C ALA A 119 12.47 -6.71 -4.42
N ASP A 120 13.53 -6.41 -3.69
CA ASP A 120 14.22 -7.40 -2.88
C ASP A 120 14.76 -6.74 -1.60
N VAL A 121 14.22 -7.13 -0.44
CA VAL A 121 14.70 -6.63 0.86
C VAL A 121 16.15 -7.06 1.07
N GLU A 122 16.56 -8.20 0.49
CA GLU A 122 17.94 -8.71 0.59
C GLU A 122 18.95 -7.83 -0.15
N ALA A 123 18.51 -6.99 -1.09
CA ALA A 123 19.35 -6.03 -1.80
C ALA A 123 19.50 -4.69 -1.07
N LEU A 124 18.74 -4.48 0.02
CA LEU A 124 18.81 -3.26 0.82
C LEU A 124 19.88 -3.41 1.91
N ASP A 125 20.53 -2.29 2.23
CA ASP A 125 21.49 -2.26 3.34
C ASP A 125 20.71 -2.37 4.67
N PRO A 126 21.03 -3.34 5.54
CA PRO A 126 20.32 -3.56 6.81
C PRO A 126 20.39 -2.37 7.77
N GLU A 127 21.39 -1.47 7.62
CA GLU A 127 21.47 -0.24 8.39
C GLU A 127 20.51 0.84 7.89
N GLN A 128 19.86 0.67 6.74
CA GLN A 128 18.90 1.64 6.23
C GLN A 128 17.58 1.59 6.99
N VAL A 129 16.86 2.70 6.90
CA VAL A 129 15.52 2.87 7.46
C VAL A 129 14.59 3.24 6.33
N VAL A 130 13.52 2.45 6.16
CA VAL A 130 12.43 2.74 5.24
C VAL A 130 11.47 3.70 5.90
N VAL A 131 11.12 4.79 5.22
CA VAL A 131 10.17 5.78 5.72
C VAL A 131 8.88 5.68 4.91
N MET A 132 7.79 5.35 5.60
CA MET A 132 6.45 5.31 5.02
C MET A 132 5.52 6.27 5.73
N VAL A 133 4.49 6.73 5.03
CA VAL A 133 3.41 7.49 5.66
C VAL A 133 2.16 6.62 5.63
N GLY A 134 1.70 6.27 6.82
CA GLY A 134 0.51 5.47 7.05
C GLY A 134 -0.79 6.27 6.92
N PRO A 135 -1.94 5.66 7.23
CA PRO A 135 -3.25 6.32 7.18
C PRO A 135 -3.37 7.50 8.17
N ASP A 136 -2.62 7.48 9.27
CA ASP A 136 -2.62 8.55 10.28
C ASP A 136 -1.77 9.78 9.88
N GLU A 137 -1.26 9.81 8.64
CA GLU A 137 -0.41 10.88 8.08
C GLU A 137 0.91 11.10 8.80
N GLN A 138 1.22 10.27 9.79
CA GLN A 138 2.51 10.28 10.47
C GLN A 138 3.51 9.41 9.71
N PRO A 139 4.77 9.86 9.60
CA PRO A 139 5.85 9.03 9.11
C PRO A 139 6.10 7.90 10.12
N VAL A 140 6.09 6.68 9.62
CA VAL A 140 6.54 5.47 10.30
C VAL A 140 7.88 5.09 9.69
N GLU A 141 8.84 4.83 10.56
CA GLU A 141 10.17 4.43 10.20
C GLU A 141 10.38 2.97 10.55
N TRP A 142 10.87 2.18 9.59
CA TRP A 142 11.16 0.76 9.80
C TRP A 142 12.62 0.47 9.45
N PRO A 143 13.44 -0.02 10.40
CA PRO A 143 14.76 -0.55 10.09
C PRO A 143 14.67 -1.68 9.05
N VAL A 144 15.52 -1.65 8.03
CA VAL A 144 15.58 -2.71 7.01
C VAL A 144 15.89 -4.07 7.63
N ALA A 145 16.74 -4.10 8.67
CA ALA A 145 17.03 -5.32 9.42
C ALA A 145 15.80 -6.00 10.04
N GLU A 146 14.72 -5.26 10.29
CA GLU A 146 13.47 -5.78 10.85
C GLU A 146 12.43 -6.10 9.77
N LEU A 147 12.69 -5.72 8.52
CA LEU A 147 11.81 -6.00 7.40
C LEU A 147 12.03 -7.42 6.89
N ARG A 148 10.95 -8.18 6.83
CA ARG A 148 10.89 -9.47 6.15
C ARG A 148 10.61 -9.29 4.67
N ARG A 149 9.66 -8.41 4.32
CA ARG A 149 9.22 -8.18 2.93
C ARG A 149 8.80 -6.74 2.72
N LEU A 150 9.05 -6.23 1.52
CA LEU A 150 8.49 -4.98 1.01
C LEU A 150 7.70 -5.27 -0.26
N LEU A 151 6.39 -5.14 -0.18
CA LEU A 151 5.47 -5.47 -1.27
C LEU A 151 4.95 -4.20 -1.93
N HIS A 152 5.01 -4.12 -3.25
CA HIS A 152 4.38 -3.04 -4.02
C HIS A 152 3.08 -3.54 -4.66
N PRO A 153 1.89 -3.21 -4.12
CA PRO A 153 0.62 -3.76 -4.59
C PRO A 153 0.39 -3.57 -6.10
N ASN A 154 0.89 -2.46 -6.66
CA ASN A 154 0.77 -2.16 -8.09
C ASN A 154 1.61 -3.08 -8.99
N ARG A 155 2.64 -3.75 -8.46
CA ARG A 155 3.50 -4.70 -9.18
C ARG A 155 3.04 -6.15 -9.05
N LEU A 156 2.09 -6.42 -8.14
CA LEU A 156 1.56 -7.76 -7.93
C LEU A 156 0.61 -8.15 -9.07
N SER A 157 0.72 -9.41 -9.50
CA SER A 157 -0.26 -10.04 -10.37
C SER A 157 -1.63 -10.15 -9.67
N LEU A 158 -2.70 -10.33 -10.44
CA LEU A 158 -4.05 -10.47 -9.88
C LEU A 158 -4.13 -11.60 -8.85
N ALA A 159 -3.49 -12.75 -9.13
CA ALA A 159 -3.45 -13.89 -8.21
C ALA A 159 -2.74 -13.56 -6.90
N GLN A 160 -1.59 -12.87 -6.97
CA GLN A 160 -0.85 -12.43 -5.78
C GLN A 160 -1.65 -11.43 -4.94
N ARG A 161 -2.35 -10.48 -5.60
CA ARG A 161 -3.25 -9.54 -4.90
C ARG A 161 -4.37 -10.28 -4.17
N ALA A 162 -4.96 -11.30 -4.80
CA ALA A 162 -6.02 -12.10 -4.20
C ALA A 162 -5.53 -12.86 -2.96
N MET A 163 -4.33 -13.48 -3.04
CA MET A 163 -3.73 -14.19 -1.90
C MET A 163 -3.47 -13.27 -0.70
N LEU A 164 -2.90 -12.08 -0.91
CA LEU A 164 -2.67 -11.12 0.16
C LEU A 164 -3.97 -10.59 0.76
N THR A 165 -4.96 -10.32 -0.10
CA THR A 165 -6.28 -9.87 0.34
C THR A 165 -6.95 -10.91 1.21
N TRP A 166 -6.86 -12.19 0.83
CA TRP A 166 -7.40 -13.29 1.61
C TRP A 166 -6.71 -13.41 2.98
N ALA A 167 -5.37 -13.37 3.01
CA ALA A 167 -4.60 -13.47 4.25
C ALA A 167 -4.96 -12.38 5.27
N GLU A 168 -5.07 -11.13 4.82
CA GLU A 168 -5.45 -10.01 5.70
C GLU A 168 -6.92 -10.08 6.13
N LEU A 169 -7.82 -10.52 5.24
CA LEU A 169 -9.21 -10.73 5.59
C LEU A 169 -9.37 -11.82 6.65
N SER A 170 -8.66 -12.95 6.49
CA SER A 170 -8.62 -14.04 7.49
C SER A 170 -8.13 -13.52 8.83
N ARG A 171 -6.98 -12.82 8.85
CA ARG A 171 -6.42 -12.25 10.08
C ARG A 171 -7.42 -11.35 10.83
N ARG A 172 -8.15 -10.49 10.11
CA ARG A 172 -9.15 -9.61 10.73
C ARG A 172 -10.39 -10.34 11.21
N ILE A 173 -10.79 -11.40 10.51
CA ILE A 173 -11.87 -12.27 10.98
C ILE A 173 -11.42 -12.91 12.29
N ASP A 174 -10.19 -13.42 12.36
CA ASP A 174 -9.62 -14.00 13.57
C ASP A 174 -9.56 -12.97 14.71
N ASP A 175 -8.98 -11.77 14.46
CA ASP A 175 -8.94 -10.66 15.42
C ASP A 175 -10.35 -10.30 15.94
N TYR A 176 -11.33 -10.22 15.03
CA TYR A 176 -12.72 -9.92 15.39
C TYR A 176 -13.36 -11.03 16.23
N LEU A 177 -13.12 -12.30 15.88
CA LEU A 177 -13.65 -13.45 16.61
C LEU A 177 -13.05 -13.50 18.02
N ASP A 178 -11.75 -13.27 18.15
CA ASP A 178 -11.04 -13.19 19.42
C ASP A 178 -11.57 -12.04 20.29
N ASP A 179 -11.71 -10.84 19.73
CA ASP A 179 -12.25 -9.67 20.44
C ASP A 179 -13.69 -9.89 20.95
N HIS A 180 -14.46 -10.78 20.32
CA HIS A 180 -15.84 -11.08 20.67
C HIS A 180 -16.02 -12.44 21.36
N GLY A 181 -14.93 -13.16 21.65
CA GLY A 181 -14.98 -14.50 22.27
C GLY A 181 -15.75 -15.54 21.46
N LEU A 182 -15.80 -15.38 20.14
CA LEU A 182 -16.44 -16.32 19.22
C LEU A 182 -15.44 -17.42 18.82
N PRO A 183 -15.89 -18.67 18.59
CA PRO A 183 -15.00 -19.72 18.13
C PRO A 183 -14.49 -19.41 16.71
N GLY A 184 -13.16 -19.46 16.55
CA GLY A 184 -12.43 -19.41 15.27
C GLY A 184 -12.60 -20.66 14.40
#